data_AF-A0A4S4G812-F1
#
_entry.id   AF-A0A4S4G812-F1
#
_cell.length_a   1.000
_cell.length_b   1.000
_cell.length_c   1.000
_cell.angle_alpha   90.00
_cell.angle_beta   90.00
_cell.angle_gamma   90.00
#
_symmetry.space_group_name_H-M   'P 1'
#
loop_
_entity.id
_entity.type
_entity.pdbx_description
1 polymer ?
#
loop_
_entity_poly.entity_id
_entity_poly.type
_entity_poly.pdbx_seq_one_letter_code
_entity_poly.pdbx_strand_id
1 'polypeptide(L)'
;MAGERLTEDLLARLLAAPSPDDYLDEGLTLKRSLADYLHEMLADKGLKRADVYRASGLNSTVVYDAFAGKTRLGRDNALMVAFGLGCSLRETQRLLKLTGVAELYPKVRRDAIIIWCIDRGMSREDCDDELWRFGEKTLLGTCPLQ
;
A
#
# COMPACT_ATOMS: atom_id res chain seq x y z
N MET A 1 1.78 -19.15 -6.44
CA MET A 1 1.01 -17.97 -6.01
C MET A 1 -0.47 -18.31 -6.04
N ALA A 2 -1.10 -18.61 -4.90
CA ALA A 2 -2.53 -18.88 -4.83
C ALA A 2 -3.31 -17.60 -5.19
N GLY A 3 -4.32 -17.72 -6.05
CA GLY A 3 -5.19 -16.62 -6.46
C GLY A 3 -5.81 -15.94 -5.23
N GLU A 4 -5.63 -14.64 -5.12
CA GLU A 4 -6.25 -13.82 -4.07
C GLU A 4 -7.75 -13.75 -4.34
N ARG A 5 -8.55 -14.07 -3.33
CA ARG A 5 -10.01 -14.07 -3.42
C ARG A 5 -10.55 -12.65 -3.36
N LEU A 6 -11.66 -12.40 -4.04
CA LEU A 6 -12.30 -11.07 -4.02
C LEU A 6 -12.87 -10.79 -2.63
N THR A 7 -12.83 -9.52 -2.21
CA THR A 7 -13.38 -9.08 -0.93
C THR A 7 -14.88 -9.38 -0.83
N GLU A 8 -15.60 -9.31 -1.95
CA GLU A 8 -17.03 -9.61 -2.06
C GLU A 8 -17.32 -11.08 -1.75
N ASP A 9 -16.50 -12.01 -2.23
CA ASP A 9 -16.66 -13.45 -1.99
C ASP A 9 -16.45 -13.80 -0.51
N LEU A 10 -15.45 -13.19 0.13
CA LEU A 10 -15.18 -13.39 1.56
C LEU A 10 -16.29 -12.81 2.42
N LEU A 11 -16.81 -11.63 2.05
CA LEU A 11 -17.93 -11.01 2.74
C LEU A 11 -19.21 -11.84 2.64
N ALA A 12 -19.54 -12.34 1.45
CA ALA A 12 -20.71 -13.18 1.24
C ALA A 12 -20.65 -14.44 2.12
N ARG A 13 -19.47 -15.04 2.27
CA ARG A 13 -19.26 -16.19 3.16
C ARG A 13 -19.39 -15.84 4.64
N LEU A 14 -18.78 -14.74 5.08
CA LEU A 14 -18.92 -14.26 6.46
C LEU A 14 -20.40 -14.06 6.83
N LEU A 15 -21.19 -13.47 5.93
CA LEU A 15 -22.63 -13.24 6.15
C LEU A 15 -23.48 -14.51 6.04
N ALA A 16 -23.01 -15.53 5.32
CA ALA A 16 -23.68 -16.82 5.21
C ALA A 16 -23.29 -17.80 6.34
N ALA A 17 -22.26 -17.50 7.13
CA ALA A 17 -21.80 -18.37 8.20
C ALA A 17 -22.84 -18.44 9.35
N PRO A 18 -23.09 -19.63 9.93
CA PRO A 18 -24.03 -19.78 11.05
C PRO A 18 -23.60 -19.02 12.32
N SER A 19 -22.29 -18.85 12.50
CA SER A 19 -21.71 -18.09 13.60
C SER A 19 -20.38 -17.43 13.18
N PRO A 20 -19.91 -16.41 13.91
CA PRO A 20 -18.58 -15.84 13.70
C PRO A 20 -17.45 -16.86 13.88
N ASP A 21 -17.56 -17.77 14.85
CA ASP A 21 -16.56 -18.80 15.13
C ASP A 21 -16.34 -19.72 13.92
N ASP A 22 -17.44 -20.16 13.27
CA ASP A 22 -17.37 -21.02 12.08
C ASP A 22 -16.54 -20.39 10.95
N TYR A 23 -16.68 -19.08 10.74
CA TYR A 23 -15.92 -18.36 9.71
C TYR A 23 -14.45 -18.14 10.11
N LEU A 24 -14.20 -17.82 11.38
CA LEU A 24 -12.85 -17.58 11.89
C LEU A 24 -12.00 -18.87 11.86
N ASP A 25 -12.62 -20.01 12.14
CA ASP A 25 -11.98 -21.34 12.09
C ASP A 25 -11.62 -21.79 10.67
N GLU A 26 -12.22 -21.21 9.62
CA GLU A 26 -11.81 -21.45 8.23
C GLU A 26 -10.39 -20.95 7.94
N GLY A 27 -9.80 -20.14 8.81
CA GLY A 27 -8.44 -19.61 8.65
C GLY A 27 -8.29 -18.65 7.46
N LEU A 28 -9.41 -18.10 6.97
CA LEU A 28 -9.44 -17.13 5.87
C LEU A 28 -9.05 -15.71 6.32
N THR A 29 -8.84 -15.50 7.61
CA THR A 29 -8.35 -14.25 8.18
C THR A 29 -6.88 -14.03 7.85
N LEU A 30 -6.51 -12.78 7.56
CA LEU A 30 -5.12 -12.40 7.28
C LEU A 30 -4.25 -12.60 8.53
N LYS A 31 -3.47 -13.68 8.55
CA LYS A 31 -2.41 -13.89 9.57
C LYS A 31 -1.10 -13.16 9.26
N ARG A 32 -1.03 -12.48 8.12
CA ARG A 32 0.22 -11.91 7.60
C ARG A 32 0.41 -10.49 8.12
N SER A 33 1.58 -10.21 8.69
CA SER A 33 1.93 -8.86 9.11
C SER A 33 2.40 -8.00 7.93
N LEU A 34 2.30 -6.68 8.09
CA LEU A 34 2.90 -5.73 7.14
C LEU A 34 4.41 -5.99 6.98
N ALA A 35 5.12 -6.24 8.08
CA ALA A 35 6.56 -6.45 8.05
C ALA A 35 6.92 -7.68 7.19
N ASP A 36 6.22 -8.80 7.37
CA ASP A 36 6.41 -10.01 6.55
C ASP A 36 6.11 -9.71 5.07
N TYR A 37 5.08 -8.89 4.81
CA TYR A 37 4.79 -8.43 3.46
C TYR A 37 5.92 -7.64 2.83
N LEU A 38 6.47 -6.66 3.55
CA LEU A 38 7.56 -5.85 3.05
C LEU A 38 8.84 -6.66 2.83
N HIS A 39 9.16 -7.63 3.69
CA HIS A 39 10.35 -8.49 3.53
C HIS A 39 10.25 -9.42 2.32
N GLU A 40 9.09 -10.04 2.08
CA GLU A 40 8.88 -10.83 0.85
C GLU A 40 9.03 -9.95 -0.40
N MET A 41 8.47 -8.73 -0.38
CA MET A 41 8.60 -7.80 -1.50
C MET A 41 10.06 -7.41 -1.79
N LEU A 42 10.89 -7.24 -0.75
CA LEU A 42 12.33 -7.02 -0.94
C LEU A 42 13.01 -8.23 -1.59
N ALA A 43 12.69 -9.44 -1.13
CA ALA A 43 13.28 -10.67 -1.65
C ALA A 43 12.88 -10.90 -3.11
N ASP A 44 11.59 -10.76 -3.44
CA ASP A 44 11.04 -10.98 -4.77
C ASP A 44 11.61 -9.98 -5.80
N LYS A 45 11.85 -8.74 -5.38
CA LYS A 45 12.36 -7.67 -6.24
C LYS A 45 13.88 -7.46 -6.15
N GLY A 46 14.59 -8.25 -5.32
CA GLY A 46 16.04 -8.14 -5.13
C GLY A 46 16.49 -6.79 -4.53
N LEU A 47 15.61 -6.12 -3.78
CA LEU A 47 15.85 -4.80 -3.21
C LEU A 47 16.48 -4.88 -1.81
N LYS A 48 17.22 -3.84 -1.42
CA LYS A 48 17.63 -3.62 -0.03
C LYS A 48 16.72 -2.56 0.60
N ARG A 49 16.59 -2.61 1.93
CA ARG A 49 15.88 -1.57 2.71
C ARG A 49 16.36 -0.14 2.40
N ALA A 50 17.65 0.01 2.13
CA ALA A 50 18.25 1.30 1.76
C ALA A 50 17.73 1.84 0.41
N ASP A 51 17.39 0.95 -0.54
CA ASP A 51 16.83 1.35 -1.83
C ASP A 51 15.41 1.89 -1.65
N VAL A 52 14.60 1.20 -0.84
CA VAL A 52 13.24 1.65 -0.47
C VAL A 52 13.27 2.99 0.25
N TYR A 53 14.20 3.16 1.20
CA TYR A 53 14.40 4.44 1.90
C TYR A 53 14.68 5.59 0.92
N ARG A 54 15.62 5.41 -0.01
CA ARG A 54 15.98 6.44 -1.00
C ARG A 54 14.83 6.74 -1.96
N ALA A 55 14.21 5.70 -2.50
CA ALA A 55 13.15 5.84 -3.50
C ALA A 55 11.83 6.36 -2.92
N SER A 56 11.50 6.00 -1.66
CA SER A 56 10.29 6.51 -1.00
C SER A 56 10.39 7.99 -0.63
N GLY A 57 11.60 8.50 -0.32
CA GLY A 57 11.78 9.86 0.20
C GLY A 57 11.37 10.02 1.68
N LEU A 58 11.15 8.91 2.39
CA LEU A 58 10.81 8.90 3.81
C LEU A 58 12.06 9.02 4.71
N ASN A 59 11.87 9.43 5.96
CA ASN A 59 12.90 9.32 6.97
C ASN A 59 13.27 7.85 7.17
N SER A 60 14.58 7.54 7.25
CA SER A 60 15.09 6.19 7.46
C SER A 60 14.40 5.50 8.63
N THR A 61 14.20 6.18 9.75
CA THR A 61 13.56 5.60 10.95
C THR A 61 12.17 5.07 10.64
N VAL A 62 11.36 5.80 9.88
CA VAL A 62 10.01 5.37 9.48
C VAL A 62 10.06 4.08 8.67
N VAL A 63 10.99 4.00 7.71
CA VAL A 63 11.16 2.83 6.86
C VAL A 63 11.64 1.64 7.69
N TYR A 64 12.69 1.81 8.49
CA TYR A 64 13.22 0.72 9.33
C TYR A 64 12.21 0.23 10.37
N ASP A 65 11.43 1.12 10.99
CA ASP A 65 10.38 0.75 11.92
C ASP A 65 9.22 0.02 11.25
N ALA A 66 8.88 0.37 10.00
CA ALA A 66 7.89 -0.37 9.23
C ALA A 66 8.34 -1.81 8.96
N PHE A 67 9.61 -2.00 8.55
CA PHE A 67 10.21 -3.33 8.38
C PHE A 67 10.40 -4.10 9.69
N ALA A 68 10.41 -3.41 10.84
CA ALA A 68 10.45 -4.01 12.17
C ALA A 68 9.05 -4.24 12.77
N GLY A 69 7.98 -3.82 12.08
CA GLY A 69 6.59 -3.92 12.57
C GLY A 69 6.29 -3.00 13.75
N LYS A 70 7.11 -1.97 14.00
CA LYS A 70 7.01 -1.08 15.17
C LYS A 70 6.15 0.15 14.93
N THR A 71 5.92 0.51 13.66
CA THR A 71 5.20 1.74 13.28
C THR A 71 4.03 1.41 12.35
N ARG A 72 2.89 2.06 12.59
CA ARG A 72 1.78 2.09 11.64
C ARG A 72 2.03 3.19 10.61
N LEU A 73 2.10 2.81 9.34
CA LEU A 73 2.21 3.76 8.24
C LEU A 73 0.86 4.46 8.03
N GLY A 74 0.85 5.78 8.04
CA GLY A 74 -0.27 6.56 7.51
C GLY A 74 -0.40 6.35 5.99
N ARG A 75 -1.53 6.76 5.41
CA ARG A 75 -1.85 6.50 3.99
C ARG A 75 -0.77 6.98 3.02
N ASP A 76 -0.30 8.21 3.18
CA ASP A 76 0.71 8.78 2.27
C ASP A 76 2.06 8.08 2.45
N ASN A 77 2.48 7.79 3.69
CA ASN A 77 3.71 7.02 3.93
C ASN A 77 3.63 5.59 3.36
N ALA A 78 2.46 4.95 3.46
CA ALA A 78 2.23 3.62 2.87
C ALA A 78 2.36 3.66 1.34
N LEU A 79 1.79 4.69 0.69
CA LEU A 79 1.95 4.92 -0.74
C LEU A 79 3.41 5.21 -1.12
N MET A 80 4.12 6.05 -0.36
CA MET A 80 5.54 6.33 -0.58
C MET A 80 6.39 5.07 -0.46
N VAL A 81 6.11 4.18 0.50
CA VAL A 81 6.76 2.86 0.60
C VAL A 81 6.40 2.00 -0.62
N ALA A 82 5.16 2.00 -1.09
CA ALA A 82 4.75 1.26 -2.27
C ALA A 82 5.49 1.72 -3.55
N PHE A 83 5.66 3.03 -3.74
CA PHE A 83 6.51 3.57 -4.80
C PHE A 83 7.99 3.17 -4.60
N GLY A 84 8.50 3.26 -3.37
CA GLY A 84 9.88 2.88 -3.07
C GLY A 84 10.19 1.40 -3.30
N LEU A 85 9.17 0.54 -3.23
CA LEU A 85 9.24 -0.88 -3.58
C LEU A 85 8.96 -1.16 -5.06
N GLY A 86 8.55 -0.17 -5.86
CA GLY A 86 8.09 -0.40 -7.23
C GLY A 86 6.91 -1.37 -7.28
N CYS A 87 5.93 -1.19 -6.40
CA CYS A 87 4.74 -2.03 -6.34
C CYS A 87 3.86 -1.83 -7.58
N SER A 88 3.28 -2.92 -8.08
CA SER A 88 2.12 -2.88 -8.97
C SER A 88 0.87 -2.38 -8.22
N LEU A 89 -0.19 -1.99 -8.94
CA LEU A 89 -1.45 -1.56 -8.33
C LEU A 89 -2.00 -2.61 -7.35
N ARG A 90 -1.93 -3.90 -7.70
CA ARG A 90 -2.40 -4.99 -6.84
C ARG A 90 -1.58 -5.10 -5.56
N GLU A 91 -0.25 -5.01 -5.68
CA GLU A 91 0.65 -5.02 -4.53
C GLU A 91 0.42 -3.80 -3.63
N THR A 92 0.21 -2.62 -4.22
CA THR A 92 -0.12 -1.40 -3.47
C THR A 92 -1.44 -1.54 -2.72
N GLN A 93 -2.52 -2.04 -3.34
CA GLN A 93 -3.79 -2.24 -2.63
C GLN A 93 -3.64 -3.21 -1.47
N ARG A 94 -2.87 -4.28 -1.64
CA ARG A 94 -2.57 -5.23 -0.56
C ARG A 94 -1.78 -4.56 0.56
N LEU A 95 -0.77 -3.76 0.24
CA LEU A 95 -0.02 -2.99 1.22
C LEU A 95 -0.94 -2.07 2.03
N LEU A 96 -1.82 -1.31 1.37
CA LEU A 96 -2.77 -0.42 2.04
C LEU A 96 -3.70 -1.19 2.99
N LYS A 97 -4.23 -2.34 2.56
CA LYS A 97 -5.02 -3.24 3.43
C LYS A 97 -4.26 -3.68 4.68
N LEU A 98 -3.00 -4.10 4.53
CA LEU A 98 -2.16 -4.55 5.66
C LEU A 98 -1.79 -3.41 6.62
N THR A 99 -1.74 -2.17 6.13
CA THR A 99 -1.58 -0.99 7.00
C THR A 99 -2.87 -0.56 7.69
N GLY A 100 -4.03 -1.08 7.27
CA GLY A 100 -5.35 -0.70 7.78
C GLY A 100 -5.83 0.68 7.31
N VAL A 101 -5.26 1.21 6.23
CA VAL A 101 -5.68 2.49 5.63
C VAL A 101 -6.57 2.26 4.42
N ALA A 102 -7.28 3.31 4.01
CA ALA A 102 -8.15 3.24 2.84
C ALA A 102 -7.36 2.93 1.55
N GLU A 103 -7.86 1.95 0.80
CA GLU A 103 -7.44 1.59 -0.56
C GLU A 103 -7.50 2.80 -1.51
N LEU A 104 -6.79 2.71 -2.63
CA LEU A 104 -6.92 3.69 -3.71
C LEU A 104 -8.26 3.51 -4.41
N TYR A 105 -9.06 4.57 -4.48
CA TYR A 105 -10.38 4.55 -5.09
C TYR A 105 -10.43 5.43 -6.34
N PRO A 106 -10.64 4.88 -7.55
CA PRO A 106 -10.59 5.66 -8.80
C PRO A 106 -11.56 6.85 -8.89
N LYS A 107 -12.61 6.92 -8.06
CA LYS A 107 -13.51 8.08 -8.02
C LYS A 107 -12.94 9.28 -7.24
N VAL A 108 -11.94 9.05 -6.39
CA VAL A 108 -11.21 10.13 -5.73
C VAL A 108 -10.18 10.66 -6.72
N ARG A 109 -10.27 11.96 -7.04
CA ARG A 109 -9.42 12.62 -8.05
C ARG A 109 -7.92 12.39 -7.79
N ARG A 110 -7.47 12.62 -6.55
CA ARG A 110 -6.09 12.35 -6.10
C ARG A 110 -5.68 10.90 -6.33
N ASP A 111 -6.53 9.95 -5.93
CA ASP A 111 -6.24 8.52 -6.05
C ASP A 111 -6.17 8.09 -7.52
N ALA A 112 -7.01 8.64 -8.40
CA ALA A 112 -6.97 8.34 -9.83
C ALA A 112 -5.60 8.67 -10.46
N ILE A 113 -5.01 9.80 -10.06
CA ILE A 113 -3.66 10.22 -10.50
C ILE A 113 -2.61 9.25 -9.97
N ILE A 114 -2.69 8.89 -8.68
CA ILE A 114 -1.74 7.96 -8.04
C ILE A 114 -1.83 6.57 -8.70
N ILE A 115 -3.03 6.06 -8.95
CA ILE A 115 -3.26 4.79 -9.65
C ILE A 115 -2.59 4.83 -11.03
N TRP A 116 -2.78 5.91 -11.77
CA TRP A 116 -2.21 6.08 -13.11
C TRP A 116 -0.67 6.09 -13.10
N CYS A 117 -0.07 6.71 -12.09
CA CYS A 117 1.39 6.74 -11.91
C CYS A 117 1.95 5.35 -11.57
N ILE A 118 1.29 4.63 -10.65
CA ILE A 118 1.66 3.27 -10.26
C ILE A 118 1.60 2.30 -11.45
N ASP A 119 0.53 2.36 -12.23
CA ASP A 119 0.32 1.51 -13.41
C ASP A 119 1.44 1.70 -14.47
N ARG A 120 2.01 2.90 -14.55
CA ARG A 120 3.11 3.24 -15.47
C ARG A 120 4.50 3.00 -14.90
N GLY A 121 4.60 2.53 -13.65
CA GLY A 121 5.88 2.35 -12.97
C GLY A 121 6.65 3.66 -12.75
N MET A 122 5.92 4.77 -12.61
CA MET A 122 6.53 6.08 -12.34
C MET A 122 7.15 6.13 -10.94
N SER A 123 8.15 7.00 -10.77
CA SER A 123 8.74 7.21 -9.45
C SER A 123 7.81 7.99 -8.53
N ARG A 124 8.13 8.01 -7.24
CA ARG A 124 7.42 8.83 -6.25
C ARG A 124 7.54 10.33 -6.58
N GLU A 125 8.67 10.76 -7.15
CA GLU A 125 8.90 12.14 -7.60
C GLU A 125 7.99 12.52 -8.74
N ASP A 126 7.95 11.69 -9.78
CA ASP A 126 7.08 11.94 -10.93
C ASP A 126 5.60 11.95 -10.51
N CYS A 127 5.21 11.11 -9.55
CA CYS A 127 3.85 11.12 -8.99
C CYS A 127 3.55 12.43 -8.24
N ASP A 128 4.50 12.96 -7.46
CA ASP A 128 4.34 14.25 -6.79
C ASP A 128 4.21 15.40 -7.81
N ASP A 129 4.98 15.36 -8.89
CA ASP A 129 4.91 16.34 -9.98
C ASP A 129 3.54 16.30 -10.69
N GLU A 130 3.00 15.10 -10.94
CA GLU A 130 1.66 14.95 -11.51
C GLU A 130 0.56 15.45 -10.56
N LEU A 131 0.66 15.09 -9.27
CA LEU A 131 -0.26 15.59 -8.25
C LEU A 131 -0.24 17.13 -8.20
N TRP A 132 0.95 17.72 -8.21
CA TRP A 132 1.12 19.17 -8.24
C TRP A 132 0.52 19.78 -9.50
N ARG A 133 0.80 19.21 -10.68
CA ARG A 133 0.27 19.66 -11.98
C ARG A 133 -1.26 19.68 -12.01
N PHE A 134 -1.90 18.74 -11.33
CA PHE A 134 -3.36 18.66 -11.24
C PHE A 134 -3.99 19.42 -10.07
N GLY A 135 -3.19 20.15 -9.28
CA GLY A 135 -3.66 20.96 -8.15
C GLY A 135 -3.94 20.15 -6.87
N GLU A 136 -3.45 18.91 -6.78
CA GLU A 136 -3.65 18.02 -5.64
C GLU A 136 -2.48 18.09 -4.65
N LYS A 137 -2.74 17.72 -3.40
CA LYS A 137 -1.69 17.61 -2.38
C LYS A 137 -0.74 16.45 -2.71
N THR A 138 0.55 16.73 -2.74
CA THR A 138 1.61 15.72 -2.98
C THR A 138 1.69 14.71 -1.83
N LEU A 139 2.41 13.61 -2.04
CA LEU A 139 2.67 12.60 -1.00
C LEU A 139 3.63 13.13 0.07
N LEU A 140 4.57 14.00 -0.29
CA LEU A 140 5.43 14.71 0.67
C LEU A 140 4.69 15.79 1.48
N GLY A 141 3.44 16.07 1.13
CA GLY A 141 2.59 17.01 1.84
C GLY A 141 2.76 18.47 1.44
N THR A 142 3.52 18.74 0.37
CA THR A 142 3.52 20.06 -0.27
C THR A 142 2.18 20.28 -1.00
N CYS A 143 1.70 21.51 -0.96
CA CYS A 143 0.44 21.92 -1.58
C CYS A 143 0.76 23.02 -2.60
N PRO A 144 0.13 23.00 -3.79
CA PRO A 144 0.21 24.13 -4.71
C PRO A 144 -0.15 25.42 -3.99
N LEU A 145 0.65 26.47 -4.20
CA LEU A 145 0.31 27.80 -3.73
C LEU A 145 -1.00 28.20 -4.43
N GLN A 146 -2.09 28.26 -3.66
CA GLN A 146 -3.39 28.74 -4.12
C GLN A 146 -3.37 30.25 -4.28
#